data_AF-A0A7C0YGC3-F1
#
_entry.id   AF-A0A7C0YGC3-F1
#
_cell.length_a   1.000
_cell.length_b   1.000
_cell.length_c   1.000
_cell.angle_alpha   90.00
_cell.angle_beta   90.00
_cell.angle_gamma   90.00
#
_symmetry.space_group_name_H-M   'P 1'
#
loop_
_entity.id
_entity.type
_entity.pdbx_description
1 polymer ?
#
loop_
_entity_poly.entity_id
_entity_poly.type
_entity_poly.pdbx_seq_one_letter_code
_entity_poly.pdbx_strand_id
1 'polypeptide(L)' 'MGIKKVVVVGSGTMGSGIAQVCAQAGMDVVLYDVSQEMLD' A
#
# COMPACT_ATOMS: atom_id res chain seq x y z
N MET A 1 0.28 13.90 -16.75
CA MET A 1 -0.05 14.04 -15.32
C MET A 1 -0.37 12.64 -14.81
N GLY A 2 0.45 12.06 -13.93
CA GLY A 2 0.33 10.68 -13.48
C GLY A 2 0.08 10.58 -11.98
N ILE A 3 -0.44 9.44 -11.52
CA ILE A 3 -0.60 9.16 -10.10
C ILE A 3 0.79 9.07 -9.48
N LYS A 4 1.05 9.86 -8.43
CA LYS A 4 2.35 9.89 -7.73
C LYS A 4 2.32 9.20 -6.37
N LYS A 5 1.16 9.20 -5.71
CA LYS A 5 1.01 8.70 -4.34
C LYS A 5 -0.28 7.89 -4.21
N VAL A 6 -0.20 6.74 -3.54
CA VAL A 6 -1.29 5.79 -3.34
C VAL A 6 -1.37 5.43 -1.87
N VAL A 7 -2.59 5.37 -1.34
CA VAL A 7 -2.87 4.80 -0.01
C VAL A 7 -3.60 3.48 -0.22
N VAL A 8 -3.08 2.40 0.37
CA VAL A 8 -3.74 1.09 0.40
C VAL A 8 -4.29 0.88 1.80
N VAL A 9 -5.60 0.67 1.89
CA VAL A 9 -6.31 0.43 3.17
C VAL A 9 -6.54 -1.06 3.32
N GLY A 10 -5.92 -1.65 4.34
CA GLY A 10 -5.81 -3.08 4.58
C GLY A 10 -4.43 -3.61 4.20
N SER A 11 -3.74 -4.27 5.13
CA SER A 11 -2.40 -4.87 4.99
C SER A 11 -2.42 -6.39 4.76
N GLY A 12 -3.61 -7.01 4.73
CA GLY A 12 -3.76 -8.44 4.40
C GLY A 12 -3.22 -8.79 3.00
N THR A 13 -3.27 -10.08 2.62
CA THR A 13 -2.59 -10.61 1.40
C THR A 13 -2.84 -9.79 0.14
N MET A 14 -4.10 -9.38 -0.09
CA MET A 14 -4.46 -8.56 -1.26
C MET A 14 -3.89 -7.14 -1.17
N GLY A 15 -3.99 -6.50 0.00
CA GLY A 15 -3.51 -5.13 0.21
C GLY A 15 -1.99 -5.03 0.08
N SER A 16 -1.27 -5.98 0.67
CA SER A 16 0.18 -6.12 0.49
C SER A 16 0.57 -6.31 -0.99
N GLY A 17 -0.17 -7.14 -1.73
CA GLY A 17 0.07 -7.34 -3.17
C GLY A 17 -0.18 -6.07 -4.00
N ILE A 18 -1.25 -5.33 -3.71
CA ILE A 18 -1.55 -4.05 -4.36
C ILE A 18 -0.44 -3.04 -4.07
N ALA A 19 -0.05 -2.91 -2.79
CA ALA A 19 1.02 -2.01 -2.37
C ALA A 19 2.34 -2.34 -3.06
N GLN A 20 2.69 -3.62 -3.18
CA GLN A 20 3.88 -4.08 -3.88
C GLN A 20 3.86 -3.68 -5.37
N VAL A 21 2.77 -3.95 -6.09
CA VAL A 21 2.65 -3.60 -7.52
C VAL A 21 2.74 -2.08 -7.70
N CYS A 22 2.09 -1.30 -6.82
CA CYS A 22 2.16 0.15 -6.89
C CYS A 22 3.57 0.68 -6.63
N ALA A 23 4.28 0.13 -5.65
CA ALA A 23 5.66 0.51 -5.35
C ALA A 23 6.60 0.12 -6.51
N GLN A 24 6.42 -1.05 -7.11
CA GLN A 24 7.19 -1.49 -8.29
C GLN A 24 6.95 -0.59 -9.52
N ALA A 25 5.76 0.02 -9.63
CA ALA A 25 5.44 1.01 -10.65
C ALA A 25 6.02 2.42 -10.35
N GLY A 26 6.76 2.59 -9.26
CA GLY A 26 7.43 3.85 -8.90
C GLY A 26 6.53 4.87 -8.22
N MET A 27 5.38 4.45 -7.69
CA MET A 27 4.50 5.30 -6.89
C MET A 27 4.94 5.32 -5.41
N ASP A 28 4.73 6.44 -4.74
CA ASP A 28 4.85 6.55 -3.29
C ASP A 28 3.64 5.86 -2.64
N VAL A 29 3.87 4.80 -1.85
CA VAL A 29 2.80 3.97 -1.29
C VAL A 29 2.76 4.09 0.22
N VAL A 30 1.58 4.36 0.75
CA VAL A 30 1.28 4.28 2.18
C VAL A 30 0.34 3.10 2.41
N LEU A 31 0.75 2.14 3.24
CA LEU A 31 -0.10 1.06 3.71
C LEU A 31 -0.70 1.45 5.04
N TYR A 32 -2.01 1.33 5.18
CA TYR A 32 -2.75 1.66 6.40
C TYR A 32 -3.62 0.47 6.80
N ASP A 33 -3.63 0.14 8.09
CA ASP A 33 -4.57 -0.81 8.67
C ASP A 33 -5.12 -0.27 10.01
N VAL A 34 -6.10 -0.96 10.60
CA VAL A 34 -6.81 -0.55 11.80
C VAL A 34 -5.94 -0.54 13.06
N SER A 35 -4.81 -1.27 13.06
CA SER A 35 -3.84 -1.30 14.15
C SER A 35 -2.42 -1.47 13.62
N GLN A 36 -1.43 -1.04 14.41
CA GLN A 36 -0.02 -1.22 14.08
C GLN A 36 0.37 -2.71 14.02
N GLU A 37 -0.26 -3.56 14.85
CA GLU A 37 -0.02 -5.01 14.86
C GLU A 37 -0.30 -5.68 13.52
N MET A 38 -1.18 -5.13 12.69
CA MET A 38 -1.46 -5.65 11.35
C MET A 38 -0.42 -5.18 10.31
N LEU A 39 0.39 -4.17 10.64
CA LEU A 39 1.45 -3.63 9.78
C LEU A 39 2.85 -4.20 10.11
N ASP A 40 3.03 -4.74 11.32
CA ASP A 40 4.27 -5.36 11.79
C ASP A 40 4.45 -6.80 11.25
#